data_AF-A0A0P8Y1I6-F1
#
_entry.id   AF-A0A0P8Y1I6-F1
#
_cell.length_a   1.000
_cell.length_b   1.000
_cell.length_c   1.000
_cell.angle_alpha   90.00
_cell.angle_beta   90.00
_cell.angle_gamma   90.00
#
_symmetry.space_group_name_H-M   'P 1'
#
loop_
_entity.id
_entity.type
_entity.pdbx_description
1 polymer ?
#
loop_
_entity_poly.entity_id
_entity_poly.type
_entity_poly.pdbx_seq_one_letter_code
_entity_poly.pdbx_strand_id
1 'polypeptide(L)'
;MGKPPERDVSRIIEYIRDCVEHPENHPEHWEDWLRAGRRRFLLLNIIYYIQHVQGKEEGVTKEDLERFMRELYYVNREMFSNIIKPWKSLDDTLKELLEQRLIVQVSEGAYLVNKERIRDEKDLIYWGGIKGTLDKVSMEISKL
;
A
#
# COMPACT_ATOMS: atom_id res chain seq x y z
N MET A 1 18.30 8.26 -24.57
CA MET A 1 17.45 8.12 -23.37
C MET A 1 16.14 7.49 -23.82
N GLY A 2 15.92 6.20 -23.56
CA GLY A 2 14.67 5.53 -23.90
C GLY A 2 13.59 5.93 -22.92
N LYS A 3 12.38 6.23 -23.39
CA LYS A 3 11.22 6.44 -22.52
C LYS A 3 11.06 5.21 -21.61
N PRO A 4 10.79 5.36 -20.30
CA PRO A 4 10.43 4.22 -19.47
C PRO A 4 9.24 3.51 -20.11
N PRO A 5 9.18 2.16 -20.05
CA PRO A 5 8.09 1.41 -20.64
C PRO A 5 6.76 1.91 -20.07
N GLU A 6 5.79 2.12 -20.95
CA GLU A 6 4.46 2.57 -20.56
C GLU A 6 3.85 1.54 -19.61
N ARG A 7 3.59 1.99 -18.38
CA ARG A 7 3.05 1.15 -17.31
C ARG A 7 1.58 0.86 -17.60
N ASP A 8 1.31 -0.35 -18.09
CA ASP A 8 -0.02 -0.83 -18.44
C ASP A 8 -0.91 -1.08 -17.21
N VAL A 9 -1.83 -0.14 -16.96
CA VAL A 9 -2.82 -0.21 -15.87
C VAL A 9 -3.83 -1.34 -16.09
N SER A 10 -4.08 -1.70 -17.35
CA SER A 10 -5.01 -2.78 -17.72
C SER A 10 -4.57 -4.11 -17.10
N ARG A 11 -3.25 -4.36 -17.01
CA ARG A 11 -2.72 -5.56 -16.35
C ARG A 11 -2.98 -5.62 -14.84
N ILE A 12 -3.02 -4.48 -14.16
CA ILE A 12 -3.32 -4.44 -12.71
C ILE A 12 -4.81 -4.71 -12.51
N ILE A 13 -5.66 -4.08 -13.32
CA ILE A 13 -7.12 -4.28 -13.29
C ILE A 13 -7.47 -5.72 -13.69
N GLU A 14 -6.82 -6.27 -14.72
CA GLU A 14 -6.94 -7.66 -15.13
C GLU A 14 -6.50 -8.61 -14.03
N TYR A 15 -5.37 -8.35 -13.38
CA TYR A 15 -4.92 -9.18 -12.28
C TYR A 15 -5.93 -9.15 -11.13
N ILE A 16 -6.43 -7.97 -10.72
CA ILE A 16 -7.45 -7.84 -9.67
C ILE A 16 -8.73 -8.58 -10.05
N ARG A 17 -9.19 -8.42 -11.30
CA ARG A 17 -10.39 -9.08 -11.81
C ARG A 17 -10.23 -10.60 -11.86
N ASP A 18 -9.13 -11.11 -12.40
CA ASP A 18 -8.82 -12.55 -12.47
C ASP A 18 -8.76 -13.19 -11.08
N CYS A 19 -8.18 -12.45 -10.13
CA CYS A 19 -8.17 -12.77 -8.72
C CYS A 19 -9.58 -12.91 -8.11
N VAL A 20 -10.57 -12.13 -8.57
CA VAL A 20 -11.97 -12.17 -8.09
C VAL A 20 -12.80 -13.22 -8.82
N GLU A 21 -12.60 -13.36 -10.13
CA GLU A 21 -13.36 -14.26 -11.00
C GLU A 21 -12.89 -15.72 -10.86
N HIS A 22 -11.61 -15.93 -10.54
CA HIS A 22 -10.98 -17.25 -10.43
C HIS A 22 -10.14 -17.42 -9.16
N PRO A 23 -10.72 -17.24 -7.95
CA PRO A 23 -9.98 -17.33 -6.69
C PRO A 23 -9.26 -18.67 -6.48
N GLU A 24 -9.76 -19.76 -7.07
CA GLU A 24 -9.13 -21.08 -7.08
C GLU A 24 -7.77 -21.15 -7.79
N ASN A 25 -7.52 -20.23 -8.73
CA ASN A 25 -6.27 -20.16 -9.49
C ASN A 25 -5.16 -19.41 -8.76
N HIS A 26 -5.46 -18.82 -7.59
CA HIS A 26 -4.52 -18.04 -6.78
C HIS A 26 -4.36 -18.66 -5.39
N PRO A 27 -3.79 -19.87 -5.25
CA PRO A 27 -3.70 -20.56 -3.97
C PRO A 27 -2.80 -19.85 -2.93
N GLU A 28 -2.03 -18.83 -3.29
CA GLU A 28 -1.39 -17.92 -2.33
C GLU A 28 -2.40 -17.09 -1.49
N HIS A 29 -3.70 -17.24 -1.75
CA HIS A 29 -4.76 -16.43 -1.18
C HIS A 29 -5.66 -17.14 -0.16
N TRP A 30 -5.64 -18.48 -0.07
CA TRP A 30 -6.50 -19.22 0.88
C TRP A 30 -5.97 -19.26 2.32
N GLU A 31 -4.73 -18.84 2.57
CA GLU A 31 -4.11 -18.89 3.91
C GLU A 31 -4.28 -17.60 4.74
N ASP A 32 -4.99 -17.78 5.85
CA ASP A 32 -4.77 -17.27 7.21
C ASP A 32 -5.12 -15.83 7.64
N TRP A 33 -5.81 -15.78 8.78
CA TRP A 33 -6.06 -14.60 9.63
C TRP A 33 -4.79 -13.79 9.99
N LEU A 34 -3.60 -14.39 9.87
CA LEU A 34 -2.28 -13.82 10.10
C LEU A 34 -1.86 -12.95 8.89
N ARG A 35 -2.27 -13.32 7.67
CA ARG A 35 -2.06 -12.52 6.45
C ARG A 35 -3.00 -11.31 6.39
N ALA A 36 -4.19 -11.39 7.01
CA ALA A 36 -5.08 -10.23 7.15
C ALA A 36 -4.44 -9.08 7.95
N GLY A 37 -3.65 -9.42 8.98
CA GLY A 37 -2.82 -8.45 9.71
C GLY A 37 -1.71 -7.86 8.85
N ARG A 38 -0.98 -8.71 8.10
CA ARG A 38 0.14 -8.30 7.24
C ARG A 38 -0.27 -7.20 6.26
N ARG A 39 -1.39 -7.36 5.57
CA ARG A 39 -1.95 -6.35 4.64
C ARG A 39 -2.04 -4.95 5.26
N ARG A 40 -2.71 -4.85 6.42
CA ARG A 40 -2.93 -3.59 7.12
C ARG A 40 -1.62 -2.94 7.50
N PHE A 41 -0.71 -3.70 8.10
CA PHE A 41 0.56 -3.14 8.56
C PHE A 41 1.46 -2.75 7.39
N LEU A 42 1.44 -3.47 6.27
CA LEU A 42 2.16 -3.05 5.05
C LEU A 42 1.59 -1.74 4.50
N LEU A 43 0.26 -1.58 4.43
CA LEU A 43 -0.34 -0.30 4.01
C LEU A 43 -0.02 0.83 5.00
N LEU A 44 -0.06 0.56 6.30
CA LEU A 44 0.31 1.53 7.35
C LEU A 44 1.76 2.02 7.17
N ASN A 45 2.69 1.12 6.83
CA ASN A 45 4.08 1.49 6.53
C ASN A 45 4.18 2.38 5.29
N ILE A 46 3.36 2.15 4.27
CA ILE A 46 3.32 3.00 3.06
C ILE A 46 2.79 4.39 3.41
N ILE A 47 1.68 4.49 4.17
CA ILE A 47 1.14 5.77 4.63
C ILE A 47 2.19 6.53 5.44
N TYR A 48 2.84 5.86 6.40
CA TYR A 48 3.92 6.46 7.19
C TYR A 48 5.08 6.94 6.30
N TYR A 49 5.50 6.12 5.35
CA TYR A 49 6.60 6.46 4.44
C TYR A 49 6.29 7.69 3.58
N ILE A 50 5.10 7.74 2.97
CA ILE A 50 4.70 8.91 2.16
C ILE A 50 4.64 10.17 3.03
N GLN A 51 4.07 10.05 4.23
CA GLN A 51 3.92 11.16 5.14
C GLN A 51 5.28 11.72 5.63
N HIS A 52 6.17 10.84 6.10
CA HIS A 52 7.38 11.24 6.82
C HIS A 52 8.67 11.21 5.99
N VAL A 53 8.70 10.46 4.88
CA VAL A 53 9.87 10.36 3.99
C VAL A 53 9.65 11.14 2.70
N GLN A 54 8.45 11.10 2.12
CA GLN A 54 8.12 11.91 0.93
C GLN A 54 7.63 13.33 1.27
N GLY A 55 7.52 13.67 2.57
CA GLY A 55 7.20 15.02 3.03
C GLY A 55 5.72 15.40 2.97
N LYS A 56 4.80 14.43 2.84
CA LYS A 56 3.35 14.68 2.87
C LYS A 56 2.80 14.77 4.29
N GLU A 57 3.39 15.64 5.11
CA GLU A 57 3.12 15.70 6.55
C GLU A 57 1.66 16.04 6.89
N GLU A 58 1.00 16.84 6.03
CA GLU A 58 -0.38 17.31 6.18
C GLU A 58 -1.43 16.24 5.84
N GLY A 59 -1.04 15.17 5.16
CA GLY A 59 -1.94 14.07 4.83
C GLY A 59 -1.56 13.34 3.55
N VAL A 60 -1.84 12.04 3.55
CA VAL A 60 -1.70 11.16 2.38
C VAL A 60 -3.07 10.96 1.77
N THR A 61 -3.28 11.37 0.51
CA THR A 61 -4.58 11.20 -0.15
C THR A 61 -4.77 9.78 -0.69
N LYS A 62 -5.99 9.46 -1.13
CA LYS A 62 -6.24 8.19 -1.81
C LYS A 62 -5.46 8.10 -3.12
N GLU A 63 -5.39 9.19 -3.88
CA GLU A 63 -4.63 9.25 -5.14
C GLU A 63 -3.14 9.00 -4.91
N ASP A 64 -2.59 9.48 -3.80
CA ASP A 64 -1.19 9.21 -3.43
C ASP A 64 -0.95 7.72 -3.19
N LEU A 65 -1.87 7.08 -2.47
CA LEU A 65 -1.80 5.66 -2.21
C LEU A 65 -1.97 4.86 -3.50
N GLU A 66 -2.92 5.21 -4.36
CA GLU A 66 -3.11 4.54 -5.65
C GLU A 66 -1.87 4.67 -6.54
N ARG A 67 -1.29 5.88 -6.61
CA ARG A 67 -0.02 6.11 -7.33
C ARG A 67 1.10 5.26 -6.74
N PHE A 68 1.23 5.21 -5.41
CA PHE A 68 2.27 4.43 -4.76
C PHE A 68 2.08 2.92 -4.97
N MET A 69 0.84 2.44 -4.86
CA MET A 69 0.49 1.04 -5.06
C MET A 69 0.72 0.59 -6.50
N ARG A 70 0.41 1.45 -7.48
CA ARG A 70 0.74 1.19 -8.88
C ARG A 70 2.23 0.96 -9.07
N GLU A 71 3.07 1.77 -8.44
CA GLU A 71 4.51 1.63 -8.57
C GLU A 71 5.08 0.46 -7.77
N LEU A 72 4.49 0.17 -6.62
CA LEU A 72 4.80 -1.02 -5.86
C LEU A 72 4.54 -2.29 -6.67
N TYR A 73 3.50 -2.34 -7.51
CA TYR A 73 3.25 -3.48 -8.39
C TYR A 73 4.44 -3.79 -9.31
N TYR A 74 5.05 -2.77 -9.90
CA TYR A 74 6.20 -2.94 -10.81
C TYR A 74 7.52 -3.19 -10.08
N VAL A 75 7.70 -2.58 -8.90
CA VAL A 75 8.95 -2.73 -8.12
C VAL A 75 8.97 -4.04 -7.32
N ASN A 76 7.84 -4.42 -6.72
CA ASN A 76 7.72 -5.62 -5.89
C ASN A 76 6.27 -6.15 -5.91
N ARG A 77 5.98 -6.98 -6.92
CA ARG A 77 4.66 -7.58 -7.12
C ARG A 77 4.20 -8.43 -5.93
N GLU A 78 5.10 -9.13 -5.25
CA GLU A 78 4.75 -9.94 -4.06
C GLU A 78 4.25 -9.06 -2.92
N MET A 79 4.96 -7.95 -2.63
CA MET A 79 4.53 -7.01 -1.61
C MET A 79 3.20 -6.33 -1.97
N PHE A 80 3.01 -5.98 -3.25
CA PHE A 80 1.73 -5.49 -3.76
C PHE A 80 0.59 -6.50 -3.50
N SER A 81 0.75 -7.76 -3.93
CA SER A 81 -0.26 -8.81 -3.74
C SER A 81 -0.46 -9.21 -2.28
N ASN A 82 0.43 -8.80 -1.37
CA ASN A 82 0.22 -8.91 0.08
C ASN A 82 -0.67 -7.80 0.64
N ILE A 83 -0.77 -6.66 -0.04
CA ILE A 83 -1.61 -5.52 0.35
C ILE A 83 -2.96 -5.56 -0.37
N ILE A 84 -2.96 -5.62 -1.70
CA ILE A 84 -4.20 -5.72 -2.48
C ILE A 84 -4.55 -7.18 -2.63
N LYS A 85 -5.73 -7.56 -2.14
CA LYS A 85 -6.28 -8.91 -2.29
C LYS A 85 -7.54 -8.85 -3.15
N PRO A 86 -7.87 -9.89 -3.92
CA PRO A 86 -9.11 -9.93 -4.70
C PRO A 86 -10.37 -9.59 -3.90
N TRP A 87 -10.51 -10.17 -2.71
CA TRP A 87 -11.67 -9.99 -1.84
C TRP A 87 -11.55 -8.77 -0.93
N LYS A 88 -10.52 -7.94 -1.11
CA LYS A 88 -10.24 -6.85 -0.17
C LYS A 88 -9.54 -5.67 -0.85
N SER A 89 -10.32 -4.61 -1.05
CA SER A 89 -9.87 -3.39 -1.71
C SER A 89 -8.91 -2.55 -0.83
N LEU A 90 -8.29 -1.55 -1.46
CA LEU A 90 -7.56 -0.49 -0.73
C LEU A 90 -8.47 0.20 0.29
N ASP A 91 -9.69 0.56 -0.11
CA ASP A 91 -10.69 1.22 0.74
C ASP A 91 -11.05 0.36 1.96
N ASP A 92 -11.24 -0.94 1.77
CA ASP A 92 -11.49 -1.86 2.88
C ASP A 92 -10.30 -1.96 3.84
N THR A 93 -9.08 -1.77 3.32
CA THR A 93 -7.86 -1.72 4.16
C THR A 93 -7.81 -0.46 4.99
N LEU A 94 -8.08 0.68 4.35
CA LEU A 94 -8.11 1.99 5.01
C LEU A 94 -9.19 2.04 6.09
N LYS A 95 -10.38 1.50 5.80
CA LYS A 95 -11.47 1.38 6.77
C LYS A 95 -11.04 0.63 8.03
N GLU A 96 -10.36 -0.52 7.88
CA GLU A 96 -9.87 -1.26 9.05
C GLU A 96 -8.78 -0.52 9.83
N LEU A 97 -7.88 0.20 9.14
CA LEU A 97 -6.87 1.02 9.80
C LEU A 97 -7.52 2.17 10.61
N LEU A 98 -8.59 2.76 10.09
CA LEU A 98 -9.41 3.77 10.79
C LEU A 98 -10.16 3.16 11.99
N GLU A 99 -10.81 2.01 11.82
CA GLU A 99 -11.51 1.29 12.90
C GLU A 99 -10.55 0.95 14.05
N GLN A 100 -9.32 0.59 13.72
CA GLN A 100 -8.26 0.34 14.70
C GLN A 100 -7.55 1.61 15.19
N ARG A 101 -7.93 2.79 14.71
CA ARG A 101 -7.32 4.08 15.05
C ARG A 101 -5.79 4.11 14.82
N LEU A 102 -5.30 3.35 13.85
CA LEU A 102 -3.89 3.37 13.43
C LEU A 102 -3.60 4.53 12.49
N ILE A 103 -4.64 4.95 11.76
CA ILE A 103 -4.68 6.19 11.00
C ILE A 103 -5.90 7.01 11.42
N VAL A 104 -5.88 8.30 11.11
CA VAL A 104 -7.02 9.21 11.23
C VAL A 104 -7.27 9.88 9.88
N GLN A 105 -8.52 10.22 9.60
CA GLN A 105 -8.89 10.97 8.40
C GLN A 105 -9.10 12.44 8.77
N VAL A 106 -8.51 13.36 7.99
CA VAL A 106 -8.70 14.80 8.15
C VAL A 106 -9.87 15.31 7.29
N SER A 107 -10.27 16.56 7.50
CA SER A 107 -11.43 17.20 6.84
C SER A 107 -11.36 17.21 5.31
N GLU A 108 -10.18 17.05 4.72
CA GLU A 108 -9.95 17.01 3.27
C GLU A 108 -9.93 15.57 2.70
N GLY A 109 -10.26 14.57 3.52
CA GLY A 109 -10.28 13.17 3.11
C GLY A 109 -8.92 12.48 3.11
N ALA A 110 -7.83 13.21 3.36
CA ALA A 110 -6.49 12.66 3.51
C ALA A 110 -6.31 11.88 4.83
N TYR A 111 -5.35 10.97 4.84
CA TYR A 111 -5.04 10.09 5.96
C TYR A 111 -3.73 10.51 6.63
N LEU A 112 -3.71 10.48 7.95
CA LEU A 112 -2.52 10.66 8.79
C LEU A 112 -2.30 9.41 9.63
N VAL A 113 -1.04 9.04 9.88
CA VAL A 113 -0.77 8.09 10.96
C VAL A 113 -1.19 8.67 12.29
N ASN A 114 -1.81 7.84 13.14
CA ASN A 114 -2.18 8.27 14.48
C ASN A 114 -0.93 8.35 15.36
N LYS A 115 -0.45 9.58 15.63
CA LYS A 115 0.75 9.85 16.42
C LYS A 115 0.69 9.35 17.86
N GLU A 116 -0.49 9.12 18.42
CA GLU A 116 -0.65 8.52 19.74
C GLU A 116 -0.28 7.03 19.75
N ARG A 117 -0.40 6.36 18.59
CA ARG A 117 -0.13 4.91 18.44
C ARG A 117 1.19 4.63 17.73
N ILE A 118 1.53 5.45 16.73
CA ILE A 118 2.73 5.32 15.89
C ILE A 118 3.51 6.62 15.99
N ARG A 119 4.53 6.65 16.85
CA ARG A 119 5.33 7.86 17.12
C ARG A 119 6.52 7.94 16.18
N ASP A 120 7.17 6.80 15.96
CA ASP A 120 8.34 6.70 15.10
C ASP A 120 8.38 5.37 14.34
N GLU A 121 9.40 5.22 13.49
CA GLU A 121 9.56 4.07 12.62
C GLU A 121 9.73 2.72 13.37
N LYS A 122 10.06 2.74 14.67
CA LYS A 122 10.21 1.52 15.49
C LYS A 122 8.87 0.94 15.90
N ASP A 123 7.81 1.74 15.88
CA ASP A 123 6.44 1.28 16.14
C ASP A 123 5.85 0.50 14.95
N LEU A 124 6.58 0.40 13.82
CA LEU A 124 6.17 -0.28 12.60
C LEU A 124 6.81 -1.67 12.45
N ILE A 125 5.98 -2.71 12.53
CA ILE A 125 6.39 -4.13 12.54
C ILE A 125 7.21 -4.57 11.30
N TYR A 126 7.14 -3.86 10.17
CA TYR A 126 7.83 -4.22 8.93
C TYR A 126 8.90 -3.24 8.46
N TRP A 127 9.08 -2.10 9.15
CA TRP A 127 9.83 -0.96 8.61
C TRP A 127 11.22 -1.35 8.09
N GLY A 128 12.05 -1.96 8.94
CA GLY A 128 13.41 -2.33 8.58
C GLY A 128 13.50 -3.32 7.41
N GLY A 129 12.48 -4.17 7.22
CA GLY A 129 12.44 -5.17 6.16
C GLY A 129 11.97 -4.63 4.80
N ILE A 130 11.19 -3.54 4.79
CA ILE A 130 10.56 -3.06 3.55
C ILE A 130 11.01 -1.66 3.13
N LYS A 131 11.67 -0.89 4.00
CA LYS A 131 12.09 0.49 3.69
C LYS A 131 12.85 0.60 2.38
N GLY A 132 13.80 -0.30 2.12
CA GLY A 132 14.56 -0.30 0.86
C GLY A 132 13.70 -0.55 -0.38
N THR A 133 12.58 -1.28 -0.26
CA THR A 133 11.59 -1.40 -1.34
C THR A 133 10.80 -0.11 -1.51
N LEU A 134 10.37 0.52 -0.41
CA LEU A 134 9.65 1.80 -0.45
C LEU A 134 10.51 2.93 -1.04
N ASP A 135 11.79 2.99 -0.71
CA ASP A 135 12.77 3.91 -1.29
C ASP A 135 12.83 3.73 -2.82
N LYS A 136 12.88 2.48 -3.31
CA LYS A 136 12.85 2.17 -4.75
C LYS A 136 11.56 2.61 -5.43
N VAL A 137 10.41 2.35 -4.80
CA VAL A 137 9.10 2.82 -5.29
C VAL A 137 9.09 4.34 -5.40
N SER A 138 9.57 5.03 -4.36
CA SER A 138 9.67 6.49 -4.35
C SER A 138 10.52 7.04 -5.49
N MET A 139 11.68 6.42 -5.76
CA MET A 139 12.54 6.81 -6.89
C MET A 139 11.83 6.63 -8.24
N GLU A 140 11.07 5.54 -8.40
CA GLU A 140 10.30 5.27 -9.63
C GLU A 140 9.11 6.23 -9.82
N ILE A 141 8.52 6.71 -8.73
CA ILE A 141 7.47 7.75 -8.74
C ILE A 141 8.05 9.10 -9.18
N SER A 142 9.23 9.48 -8.70
CA SER A 142 9.87 10.78 -9.02
C SER A 142 10.37 10.88 -10.47
N LYS A 143 10.46 9.77 -11.19
CA LYS A 143 10.83 9.73 -12.62
C LYS A 143 9.64 9.92 -13.56
N LEU A 144 8.40 9.89 -13.03
CA LEU A 144 7.17 10.16 -13.76
C LEU A 144 6.83 11.65 -13.70
#